data_AF-A0A9Q9EVU1-F1
#
_entry.id   AF-A0A9Q9EVU1-F1
#
_cell.length_a   1.000
_cell.length_b   1.000
_cell.length_c   1.000
_cell.angle_alpha   90.00
_cell.angle_beta   90.00
_cell.angle_gamma   90.00
#
_symmetry.space_group_name_H-M   'P 1'
#
loop_
_entity.id
_entity.type
_entity.pdbx_description
1 polymer ?
#
loop_
_entity_poly.entity_id
_entity_poly.type
_entity_poly.pdbx_seq_one_letter_code
_entity_poly.pdbx_strand_id
1 'polypeptide(L)'
;MKKYFFSFVVFTIIVSLFFAGCETTGSGKEGKEPYFSEKNEQKLLKSNQKIRFTTEGLSEKIQFTKDGKRLMLPFSYQEAEKVFGFDEEEIERLNSDSGNKLWTRMSKVLNTNKKQWPWQAAEVNDWGGNVLYILYLADFINVYEAKVPSMVDMKNAPDWFKEVLEYRKTVPNYGKSAEDLLISALNAKVEAGNKEVVVSWTTNKYLKGVIIEWYHDKYQNGQKITITDGSTKYVFKDLKNLKPYRFRISFADNSGEIIKDFYWVNATPRSGDKNKDYIKGPSDFVNEKYELLLTENYNISCYDWGRDVNKISFSEDGKMILVPNKFLKGENTFKYTTEEIGYEDIFWTRIEKVLKTEDKQKSFFASTAGENGNVLWLLYCADFFNIYQKKLPNMVDLSNAPDWFKSLMEQRKDSPDSYIKDEYK
;
A
#
# COMPACT_ATOMS: atom_id res chain seq x y z
N MET A 1 41.28 19.81 65.27
CA MET A 1 40.32 20.93 65.35
C MET A 1 40.64 21.87 64.18
N LYS A 2 39.77 22.21 63.23
CA LYS A 2 38.35 22.58 63.32
C LYS A 2 37.57 22.05 62.11
N LYS A 3 36.32 21.65 62.40
CA LYS A 3 35.21 21.47 61.46
C LYS A 3 34.66 22.83 61.05
N TYR A 4 34.07 22.91 59.85
CA TYR A 4 32.66 23.26 59.58
C TYR A 4 32.49 23.97 58.22
N PHE A 5 31.61 23.35 57.42
CA PHE A 5 30.56 23.96 56.58
C PHE A 5 30.95 25.04 55.57
N PHE A 6 30.76 24.74 54.28
CA PHE A 6 30.01 25.58 53.32
C PHE A 6 29.93 24.85 51.96
N SER A 7 28.86 24.08 51.72
CA SER A 7 28.52 23.59 50.37
C SER A 7 27.01 23.40 50.13
N PHE A 8 26.15 23.89 51.03
CA PHE A 8 24.69 23.69 50.94
C PHE A 8 23.89 24.98 50.69
N VAL A 9 24.56 26.12 50.50
CA VAL A 9 23.89 27.42 50.28
C VAL A 9 23.84 27.82 48.80
N VAL A 10 24.71 27.28 47.94
CA VAL A 10 24.71 27.59 46.49
C VAL A 10 23.68 26.75 45.71
N PHE A 11 23.29 25.57 46.21
CA PHE A 11 22.33 24.71 45.53
C PHE A 11 20.86 25.07 45.76
N THR A 12 20.56 25.86 46.80
CA THR A 12 19.18 26.23 47.15
C THR A 12 18.74 27.56 46.55
N ILE A 13 19.67 28.44 46.12
CA ILE A 13 19.32 29.73 45.50
C ILE A 13 18.83 29.57 44.05
N ILE A 14 19.23 28.50 43.34
CA ILE A 14 18.78 28.28 41.95
C ILE A 14 17.37 27.68 41.87
N VAL A 15 16.89 26.99 42.93
CA VAL A 15 15.56 26.36 42.92
C VAL A 15 14.48 27.26 43.55
N SER A 16 14.86 28.29 44.32
CA SER A 16 13.90 29.09 45.09
C SER A 16 13.41 30.38 44.40
N LEU A 17 14.01 30.80 43.28
CA LEU A 17 13.59 32.01 42.55
C LEU A 17 12.54 31.76 41.45
N PHE A 18 12.09 30.51 41.26
CA PHE A 18 11.07 30.16 40.26
C PHE A 18 9.67 29.89 40.82
N PHE A 19 9.48 29.88 42.15
CA PHE A 19 8.18 29.54 42.75
C PHE A 19 7.89 30.35 44.03
N ALA A 20 7.30 31.54 43.86
CA ALA A 20 6.39 32.22 44.81
C ALA A 20 5.90 33.50 44.10
N GLY A 21 4.72 33.51 43.46
CA GLY A 21 3.44 34.02 44.00
C GLY A 21 3.30 35.53 43.73
N CYS A 22 2.17 36.14 43.39
CA CYS A 22 0.80 35.76 43.06
C CYS A 22 0.18 36.96 42.30
N GLU A 23 -1.00 36.73 41.72
CA GLU A 23 -1.92 37.59 40.97
C GLU A 23 -1.99 39.09 41.34
N THR A 24 -1.99 40.00 40.35
CA THR A 24 -3.20 40.71 39.85
C THR A 24 -2.86 41.88 38.92
N THR A 25 -3.62 41.96 37.82
CA THR A 25 -3.99 43.14 37.01
C THR A 25 -2.92 44.00 36.32
N GLY A 26 -3.01 44.07 34.99
CA GLY A 26 -2.55 45.26 34.25
C GLY A 26 -1.67 44.96 33.04
N SER A 27 -2.31 45.00 31.86
CA SER A 27 -1.79 45.55 30.60
C SER A 27 -0.31 45.36 30.21
N GLY A 28 -0.11 44.71 29.05
CA GLY A 28 0.92 45.12 28.10
C GLY A 28 2.16 44.23 28.03
N LYS A 29 2.21 43.43 26.96
CA LYS A 29 3.37 42.83 26.28
C LYS A 29 4.38 42.03 27.11
N GLU A 30 4.67 40.83 26.57
CA GLU A 30 5.71 39.86 26.97
C GLU A 30 5.30 38.82 28.01
N GLY A 31 4.38 37.95 27.59
CA GLY A 31 4.26 36.61 28.18
C GLY A 31 5.39 35.71 27.68
N LYS A 32 6.18 35.17 28.61
CA LYS A 32 7.14 34.08 28.35
C LYS A 32 6.37 32.83 27.93
N GLU A 33 6.48 32.46 26.67
CA GLU A 33 6.22 31.10 26.21
C GLU A 33 7.47 30.22 26.44
N PRO A 34 7.37 29.00 27.01
CA PRO A 34 8.35 27.96 26.71
C PRO A 34 7.93 27.31 25.39
N TYR A 35 8.05 28.05 24.28
CA TYR A 35 7.62 27.54 22.97
C TYR A 35 8.73 26.71 22.32
N PHE A 36 8.73 25.40 22.55
CA PHE A 36 9.28 24.45 21.59
C PHE A 36 8.29 24.36 20.41
N SER A 37 8.41 25.28 19.45
CA SER A 37 7.84 25.09 18.11
C SER A 37 8.81 24.27 17.26
N GLU A 38 8.31 23.66 16.19
CA GLU A 38 9.12 22.95 15.17
C GLU A 38 10.32 23.76 14.66
N LYS A 39 10.25 25.09 14.74
CA LYS A 39 11.35 26.02 14.40
C LYS A 39 12.51 25.99 15.40
N ASN A 40 12.27 25.62 16.65
CA ASN A 40 13.26 25.54 17.72
C ASN A 40 13.87 24.14 17.89
N GLU A 41 13.20 23.09 17.39
CA GLU A 41 13.67 21.70 17.48
C GLU A 41 14.91 21.43 16.59
N GLN A 42 15.11 22.22 15.52
CA GLN A 42 16.34 22.18 14.70
C GLN A 42 17.60 22.65 15.45
N LYS A 43 17.47 23.45 16.52
CA LYS A 43 18.62 23.95 17.28
C LYS A 43 19.16 22.94 18.30
N LEU A 44 18.36 21.94 18.67
CA LEU A 44 18.71 20.96 19.70
C LEU A 44 19.58 19.81 19.16
N LEU A 45 19.46 19.48 17.87
CA LEU A 45 20.13 18.32 17.29
C LEU A 45 21.18 18.74 16.26
N LYS A 46 22.45 18.55 16.62
CA LYS A 46 23.61 18.85 15.77
C LYS A 46 23.69 17.85 14.61
N SER A 47 24.23 18.26 13.46
CA SER A 47 24.37 17.42 12.25
C SER A 47 25.17 16.12 12.46
N ASN A 48 25.93 16.01 13.56
CA ASN A 48 26.66 14.81 13.97
C ASN A 48 25.81 13.80 14.77
N GLN A 49 24.59 14.15 15.19
CA GLN A 49 23.65 13.28 15.90
C GLN A 49 22.76 12.54 14.90
N LYS A 50 23.33 11.53 14.23
CA LYS A 50 22.62 10.65 13.29
C LYS A 50 22.35 9.30 13.95
N ILE A 51 21.09 8.88 13.99
CA ILE A 51 20.70 7.51 14.34
C ILE A 51 20.47 6.75 13.05
N ARG A 52 21.25 5.69 12.83
CA ARG A 52 20.99 4.73 11.76
C ARG A 52 20.12 3.59 12.29
N PHE A 53 19.43 2.90 11.40
CA PHE A 53 18.68 1.70 11.73
C PHE A 53 19.37 0.47 11.10
N THR A 54 19.33 -0.68 11.76
CA THR A 54 19.78 -1.95 11.19
C THR A 54 18.91 -3.12 11.66
N THR A 55 18.72 -4.09 10.78
CA THR A 55 18.19 -5.41 11.09
C THR A 55 19.31 -6.45 11.26
N GLU A 56 20.57 -6.10 10.99
CA GLU A 56 21.72 -7.00 11.12
C GLU A 56 21.96 -7.39 12.59
N GLY A 57 22.17 -8.68 12.85
CA GLY A 57 22.46 -9.20 14.19
C GLY A 57 21.25 -9.41 15.11
N LEU A 58 20.04 -9.50 14.53
CA LEU A 58 18.75 -9.94 15.08
C LEU A 58 18.57 -9.72 16.60
N SER A 59 17.81 -8.69 16.97
CA SER A 59 17.41 -8.48 18.35
C SER A 59 16.03 -9.11 18.63
N GLU A 60 15.77 -9.45 19.89
CA GLU A 60 14.43 -9.72 20.43
C GLU A 60 13.77 -8.43 20.97
N LYS A 61 14.47 -7.29 20.92
CA LYS A 61 14.02 -6.02 21.51
C LYS A 61 14.32 -4.84 20.60
N ILE A 62 13.61 -3.75 20.83
CA ILE A 62 14.00 -2.43 20.34
C ILE A 62 15.15 -1.96 21.24
N GLN A 63 16.35 -1.89 20.68
CA GLN A 63 17.55 -1.55 21.43
C GLN A 63 18.62 -0.89 20.56
N PHE A 64 19.61 -0.25 21.17
CA PHE A 64 20.77 0.26 20.45
C PHE A 64 21.91 -0.76 20.40
N THR A 65 22.68 -0.75 19.31
CA THR A 65 23.97 -1.45 19.22
C THR A 65 24.89 -1.03 20.36
N LYS A 66 25.88 -1.87 20.72
CA LYS A 66 26.81 -1.59 21.84
C LYS A 66 27.56 -0.26 21.69
N ASP A 67 27.78 0.20 20.46
CA ASP A 67 28.43 1.49 20.17
C ASP A 67 27.47 2.70 20.21
N GLY A 68 26.17 2.47 20.45
CA GLY A 68 25.12 3.48 20.53
C GLY A 68 24.77 4.15 19.20
N LYS A 69 25.28 3.66 18.06
CA LYS A 69 25.14 4.35 16.76
C LYS A 69 23.97 3.88 15.92
N ARG A 70 23.45 2.67 16.17
CA ARG A 70 22.36 2.09 15.38
C ARG A 70 21.24 1.59 16.29
N LEU A 71 20.01 1.87 15.89
CA LEU A 71 18.82 1.24 16.45
C LEU A 71 18.63 -0.14 15.81
N MET A 72 18.41 -1.16 16.62
CA MET A 72 18.03 -2.51 16.24
C MET A 72 16.54 -2.71 16.54
N LEU A 73 15.84 -3.40 15.65
CA LEU A 73 14.46 -3.79 15.83
C LEU A 73 14.35 -5.31 16.01
N PRO A 74 13.24 -5.77 16.62
CA PRO A 74 12.93 -7.18 16.70
C PRO A 74 12.75 -7.82 15.32
N PHE A 75 13.33 -9.02 15.16
CA PHE A 75 13.39 -9.73 13.87
C PHE A 75 12.05 -10.27 13.37
N SER A 76 11.20 -10.73 14.29
CA SER A 76 9.97 -11.48 13.97
C SER A 76 8.73 -10.90 14.64
N TYR A 77 7.59 -11.54 14.35
CA TYR A 77 6.38 -11.50 15.14
C TYR A 77 6.72 -11.64 16.62
N GLN A 78 6.29 -10.66 17.39
CA GLN A 78 6.25 -10.75 18.84
C GLN A 78 4.79 -10.78 19.25
N GLU A 79 4.45 -11.57 20.25
CA GLU A 79 3.10 -11.54 20.84
C GLU A 79 2.67 -10.11 21.20
N ALA A 80 3.64 -9.27 21.53
CA ALA A 80 3.51 -7.85 21.75
C ALA A 80 2.93 -7.04 20.57
N GLU A 81 3.13 -7.44 19.32
CA GLU A 81 2.52 -6.76 18.17
C GLU A 81 0.99 -6.90 18.18
N LYS A 82 0.43 -7.94 18.81
CA LYS A 82 -1.02 -8.01 19.04
C LYS A 82 -1.55 -6.85 19.88
N VAL A 83 -0.73 -6.29 20.78
CA VAL A 83 -1.12 -5.13 21.61
C VAL A 83 -1.40 -3.89 20.75
N PHE A 84 -0.75 -3.80 19.59
CA PHE A 84 -0.91 -2.72 18.62
C PHE A 84 -1.89 -3.07 17.47
N GLY A 85 -2.54 -4.24 17.54
CA GLY A 85 -3.57 -4.65 16.60
C GLY A 85 -3.04 -4.99 15.20
N PHE A 86 -1.82 -5.55 15.11
CA PHE A 86 -1.33 -6.13 13.86
C PHE A 86 -2.11 -7.41 13.53
N ASP A 87 -2.58 -7.52 12.28
CA ASP A 87 -3.20 -8.74 11.77
C ASP A 87 -2.17 -9.76 11.22
N GLU A 88 -2.64 -10.96 10.89
CA GLU A 88 -1.77 -12.07 10.45
C GLU A 88 -0.97 -11.72 9.19
N GLU A 89 -1.57 -11.00 8.24
CA GLU A 89 -0.90 -10.62 6.99
C GLU A 89 0.17 -9.54 7.25
N GLU A 90 -0.13 -8.54 8.08
CA GLU A 90 0.87 -7.56 8.53
C GLU A 90 2.03 -8.24 9.26
N ILE A 91 1.73 -9.26 10.07
CA ILE A 91 2.72 -10.05 10.80
C ILE A 91 3.58 -10.87 9.83
N GLU A 92 2.98 -11.52 8.84
CA GLU A 92 3.70 -12.27 7.80
C GLU A 92 4.66 -11.36 7.02
N ARG A 93 4.23 -10.14 6.68
CA ARG A 93 5.12 -9.13 6.06
C ARG A 93 6.24 -8.68 6.98
N LEU A 94 6.01 -8.62 8.29
CA LEU A 94 7.09 -8.35 9.24
C LEU A 94 8.08 -9.52 9.35
N ASN A 95 7.64 -10.74 9.05
CA ASN A 95 8.47 -11.94 9.07
C ASN A 95 9.19 -12.21 7.74
N SER A 96 8.74 -11.65 6.62
CA SER A 96 9.38 -11.81 5.32
C SER A 96 10.68 -10.98 5.19
N ASP A 97 11.45 -11.28 4.14
CA ASP A 97 12.62 -10.48 3.72
C ASP A 97 12.23 -9.27 2.84
N SER A 98 10.93 -9.04 2.64
CA SER A 98 10.41 -7.98 1.78
C SER A 98 9.88 -6.80 2.60
N GLY A 99 10.22 -5.58 2.17
CA GLY A 99 9.73 -4.34 2.77
C GLY A 99 10.50 -3.87 4.01
N ASN A 100 10.24 -2.63 4.44
CA ASN A 100 10.93 -2.01 5.57
C ASN A 100 10.10 -2.14 6.85
N LYS A 101 10.50 -3.09 7.70
CA LYS A 101 9.83 -3.46 8.95
C LYS A 101 9.69 -2.30 9.94
N LEU A 102 10.62 -1.33 9.93
CA LEU A 102 10.53 -0.13 10.78
C LEU A 102 9.33 0.74 10.36
N TRP A 103 9.14 0.94 9.06
CA TRP A 103 8.07 1.79 8.56
C TRP A 103 6.69 1.21 8.79
N THR A 104 6.52 -0.10 8.61
CA THR A 104 5.27 -0.80 8.94
C THR A 104 4.93 -0.58 10.41
N ARG A 105 5.90 -0.76 11.32
CA ARG A 105 5.68 -0.56 12.76
C ARG A 105 5.37 0.88 13.13
N MET A 106 6.17 1.83 12.65
CA MET A 106 5.96 3.24 12.91
C MET A 106 4.61 3.73 12.40
N SER A 107 4.18 3.29 11.21
CA SER A 107 2.87 3.67 10.66
C SER A 107 1.70 3.11 11.48
N LYS A 108 1.90 1.94 12.10
CA LYS A 108 0.88 1.35 12.97
C LYS A 108 0.73 2.13 14.27
N VAL A 109 1.84 2.52 14.91
CA VAL A 109 1.82 3.10 16.26
C VAL A 109 1.88 4.62 16.32
N LEU A 110 2.23 5.31 15.23
CA LEU A 110 2.29 6.77 15.17
C LEU A 110 1.10 7.35 14.40
N ASN A 111 0.59 8.48 14.84
CA ASN A 111 -0.42 9.29 14.17
C ASN A 111 0.24 10.43 13.39
N THR A 112 0.56 10.19 12.12
CA THR A 112 1.23 11.17 11.26
C THR A 112 0.27 11.94 10.36
N ASN A 113 -1.04 11.80 10.55
CA ASN A 113 -2.08 12.31 9.65
C ASN A 113 -2.15 13.85 9.52
N LYS A 114 -1.30 14.58 10.25
CA LYS A 114 -1.19 16.05 10.20
C LYS A 114 0.17 16.56 9.69
N LYS A 115 1.11 15.67 9.35
CA LYS A 115 2.48 16.01 8.92
C LYS A 115 3.02 15.01 7.88
N GLN A 116 4.28 15.18 7.53
CA GLN A 116 5.03 14.27 6.67
C GLN A 116 5.16 12.87 7.29
N TRP A 117 5.03 11.81 6.48
CA TRP A 117 5.15 10.43 6.96
C TRP A 117 6.59 10.13 7.43
N PRO A 118 6.81 9.15 8.34
CA PRO A 118 8.14 8.91 8.91
C PRO A 118 9.22 8.59 7.87
N TRP A 119 8.86 7.82 6.82
CA TRP A 119 9.78 7.48 5.73
C TRP A 119 10.14 8.71 4.89
N GLN A 120 9.15 9.55 4.55
CA GLN A 120 9.38 10.80 3.82
C GLN A 120 10.26 11.74 4.65
N ALA A 121 10.01 11.81 5.96
CA ALA A 121 10.82 12.62 6.87
C ALA A 121 12.29 12.15 6.85
N ALA A 122 12.55 10.84 6.77
CA ALA A 122 13.90 10.32 6.63
C ALA A 122 14.55 10.66 5.27
N GLU A 123 13.78 10.70 4.18
CA GLU A 123 14.27 10.97 2.83
C GLU A 123 14.60 12.46 2.56
N VAL A 124 13.77 13.39 3.04
CA VAL A 124 13.82 14.84 2.69
C VAL A 124 15.09 15.57 3.15
N ASN A 125 16.06 14.87 3.75
CA ASN A 125 17.36 15.43 4.09
C ASN A 125 18.52 14.49 3.69
N ASP A 126 18.63 14.12 2.41
CA ASP A 126 19.74 13.36 1.81
C ASP A 126 20.17 12.13 2.64
N TRP A 127 19.19 11.37 3.17
CA TRP A 127 19.46 10.18 3.99
C TRP A 127 20.32 10.48 5.25
N GLY A 128 20.36 11.76 5.64
CA GLY A 128 21.32 12.38 6.55
C GLY A 128 20.77 12.83 7.89
N GLY A 129 19.56 12.40 8.26
CA GLY A 129 18.93 12.64 9.57
C GLY A 129 18.05 13.89 9.57
N ASN A 130 16.74 13.68 9.68
CA ASN A 130 15.76 14.74 9.91
C ASN A 130 15.38 14.72 11.39
N VAL A 131 15.34 15.90 12.02
CA VAL A 131 14.87 16.06 13.41
C VAL A 131 13.51 15.41 13.60
N LEU A 132 12.59 15.58 12.64
CA LEU A 132 11.27 14.97 12.68
C LEU A 132 11.35 13.43 12.73
N TYR A 133 12.30 12.81 12.04
CA TYR A 133 12.52 11.37 12.11
C TYR A 133 13.02 10.93 13.50
N ILE A 134 13.93 11.70 14.13
CA ILE A 134 14.40 11.42 15.50
C ILE A 134 13.25 11.54 16.50
N LEU A 135 12.39 12.54 16.34
CA LEU A 135 11.18 12.70 17.17
C LEU A 135 10.22 11.53 16.97
N TYR A 136 9.98 11.11 15.73
CA TYR A 136 9.16 9.92 15.45
C TYR A 136 9.75 8.65 16.07
N LEU A 137 11.08 8.46 16.03
CA LEU A 137 11.73 7.32 16.69
C LEU A 137 11.58 7.37 18.21
N ALA A 138 11.74 8.56 18.81
CA ALA A 138 11.57 8.72 20.25
C ALA A 138 10.13 8.40 20.69
N ASP A 139 9.15 8.93 19.96
CA ASP A 139 7.74 8.69 20.23
C ASP A 139 7.35 7.22 20.01
N PHE A 140 7.89 6.60 18.95
CA PHE A 140 7.74 5.19 18.66
C PHE A 140 8.22 4.33 19.83
N ILE A 141 9.43 4.58 20.33
CA ILE A 141 10.02 3.86 21.46
C ILE A 141 9.22 4.10 22.73
N ASN A 142 8.81 5.35 23.01
CA ASN A 142 8.00 5.68 24.18
C ASN A 142 6.66 4.94 24.19
N VAL A 143 6.02 4.79 23.03
CA VAL A 143 4.77 4.02 22.89
C VAL A 143 5.00 2.52 23.16
N TYR A 144 6.07 1.94 22.61
CA TYR A 144 6.43 0.55 22.90
C TYR A 144 6.81 0.34 24.36
N GLU A 145 7.60 1.23 24.95
CA GLU A 145 8.01 1.16 26.36
C GLU A 145 6.79 1.23 27.29
N ALA A 146 5.82 2.10 27.00
CA ALA A 146 4.62 2.26 27.80
C ALA A 146 3.66 1.06 27.73
N LYS A 147 3.60 0.37 26.59
CA LYS A 147 2.64 -0.72 26.34
C LYS A 147 3.24 -2.11 26.55
N VAL A 148 4.49 -2.29 26.17
CA VAL A 148 5.22 -3.55 26.24
C VAL A 148 6.67 -3.29 26.70
N PRO A 149 6.89 -2.94 27.97
CA PRO A 149 8.22 -2.54 28.47
C PRO A 149 9.31 -3.60 28.22
N SER A 150 8.94 -4.89 28.23
CA SER A 150 9.88 -6.00 28.00
C SER A 150 10.53 -5.98 26.62
N MET A 151 9.92 -5.29 25.64
CA MET A 151 10.43 -5.14 24.28
C MET A 151 11.45 -4.02 24.10
N VAL A 152 11.68 -3.17 25.11
CA VAL A 152 12.55 -2.01 24.96
C VAL A 152 13.76 -2.15 25.86
N ASP A 153 14.97 -2.00 25.30
CA ASP A 153 16.23 -1.90 26.05
C ASP A 153 17.03 -0.68 25.61
N MET A 154 16.99 0.36 26.43
CA MET A 154 17.68 1.63 26.17
C MET A 154 19.05 1.73 26.83
N LYS A 155 19.61 0.64 27.36
CA LYS A 155 20.91 0.65 28.06
C LYS A 155 22.02 1.29 27.23
N ASN A 156 22.13 0.88 25.96
CA ASN A 156 23.16 1.34 25.04
C ASN A 156 22.78 2.61 24.25
N ALA A 157 21.63 3.22 24.54
CA ALA A 157 21.21 4.42 23.84
C ALA A 157 22.13 5.60 24.21
N PRO A 158 22.49 6.48 23.26
CA PRO A 158 23.23 7.70 23.57
C PRO A 158 22.50 8.57 24.58
N ASP A 159 23.24 9.21 25.49
CA ASP A 159 22.63 10.03 26.55
C ASP A 159 21.76 11.15 26.00
N TRP A 160 22.19 11.81 24.91
CA TRP A 160 21.38 12.83 24.23
C TRP A 160 20.03 12.28 23.72
N PHE A 161 19.97 11.00 23.32
CA PHE A 161 18.72 10.40 22.86
C PHE A 161 17.82 10.00 24.02
N LYS A 162 18.40 9.58 25.16
CA LYS A 162 17.64 9.36 26.41
C LYS A 162 17.01 10.67 26.90
N GLU A 163 17.73 11.78 26.82
CA GLU A 163 17.18 13.11 27.12
C GLU A 163 16.00 13.46 26.20
N VAL A 164 16.11 13.17 24.90
CA VAL A 164 14.99 13.33 23.94
C VAL A 164 13.80 12.45 24.34
N LEU A 165 14.01 11.17 24.65
CA LEU A 165 12.94 10.26 25.07
C LEU A 165 12.17 10.78 26.28
N GLU A 166 12.88 11.18 27.34
CA GLU A 166 12.27 11.71 28.56
C GLU A 166 11.53 13.02 28.29
N TYR A 167 12.11 13.93 27.49
CA TYR A 167 11.42 15.16 27.09
C TYR A 167 10.11 14.85 26.34
N ARG A 168 10.13 13.91 25.39
CA ARG A 168 8.96 13.51 24.60
C ARG A 168 7.84 12.87 25.40
N LYS A 169 8.10 12.35 26.61
CA LYS A 169 7.05 11.90 27.55
C LYS A 169 6.26 13.06 28.16
N THR A 170 6.83 14.26 28.19
CA THR A 170 6.24 15.44 28.85
C THR A 170 5.47 16.38 27.93
N VAL A 171 5.54 16.16 26.62
CA VAL A 171 4.94 17.03 25.60
C VAL A 171 4.03 16.24 24.65
N PRO A 172 3.11 16.90 23.91
CA PRO A 172 2.33 16.24 22.87
C PRO A 172 3.25 15.52 21.87
N ASN A 173 2.96 14.24 21.66
CA ASN A 173 3.77 13.37 20.84
C ASN A 173 2.96 12.72 19.71
N TYR A 174 3.66 12.11 18.75
CA TYR A 174 3.03 11.50 17.58
C TYR A 174 2.54 10.07 17.85
N GLY A 175 2.58 9.59 19.10
CA GLY A 175 2.05 8.28 19.46
C GLY A 175 0.52 8.24 19.32
N LYS A 176 0.02 7.17 18.71
CA LYS A 176 -1.42 6.89 18.71
C LYS A 176 -1.89 6.65 20.14
N SER A 177 -3.04 7.22 20.47
CA SER A 177 -3.74 6.89 21.71
C SER A 177 -4.22 5.44 21.70
N ALA A 178 -4.64 4.92 22.87
CA ALA A 178 -5.24 3.59 22.94
C ALA A 178 -6.50 3.48 22.08
N GLU A 179 -7.25 4.57 21.94
CA GLU A 179 -8.40 4.68 21.06
C GLU A 179 -7.99 4.61 19.59
N ASP A 180 -7.00 5.40 19.17
CA ASP A 180 -6.48 5.38 17.80
C ASP A 180 -5.98 3.98 17.38
N LEU A 181 -5.35 3.25 18.31
CA LEU A 181 -4.89 1.87 18.08
C LEU A 181 -6.07 0.90 17.90
N LEU A 182 -7.10 1.02 18.74
CA LEU A 182 -8.31 0.20 18.64
C LEU A 182 -9.07 0.48 17.32
N ILE A 183 -9.21 1.74 16.94
CA ILE A 183 -9.79 2.14 15.64
C ILE A 183 -8.92 1.61 14.50
N SER A 184 -7.59 1.72 14.60
CA SER A 184 -6.67 1.19 13.59
C SER A 184 -6.76 -0.32 13.41
N ALA A 185 -7.15 -1.07 14.44
CA ALA A 185 -7.35 -2.52 14.41
C ALA A 185 -8.65 -2.96 13.74
N LEU A 186 -9.60 -2.04 13.50
CA LEU A 186 -10.77 -2.35 12.68
C LEU A 186 -10.30 -2.70 11.26
N ASN A 187 -10.72 -3.83 10.72
CA ASN A 187 -10.34 -4.27 9.39
C ASN A 187 -11.57 -4.74 8.61
N ALA A 188 -11.50 -4.67 7.29
CA ALA A 188 -12.53 -5.19 6.41
C ALA A 188 -11.91 -6.15 5.39
N LYS A 189 -12.60 -7.26 5.13
CA LYS A 189 -12.22 -8.24 4.12
C LYS A 189 -13.33 -8.34 3.09
N VAL A 190 -12.95 -8.43 1.82
CA VAL A 190 -13.88 -8.62 0.70
C VAL A 190 -13.50 -9.90 -0.01
N GLU A 191 -14.43 -10.85 -0.03
CA GLU A 191 -14.22 -12.18 -0.60
C GLU A 191 -15.26 -12.45 -1.69
N ALA A 192 -14.81 -12.93 -2.83
CA ALA A 192 -15.67 -13.29 -3.95
C ALA A 192 -16.17 -14.73 -3.81
N GLY A 193 -17.47 -14.93 -4.04
CA GLY A 193 -18.11 -16.24 -4.15
C GLY A 193 -18.85 -16.40 -5.49
N ASN A 194 -19.70 -17.43 -5.61
CA ASN A 194 -20.50 -17.65 -6.82
C ASN A 194 -21.68 -16.69 -6.87
N LYS A 195 -21.66 -15.76 -7.84
CA LYS A 195 -22.64 -14.69 -8.02
C LYS A 195 -22.82 -13.85 -6.77
N GLU A 196 -21.80 -13.79 -5.92
CA GLU A 196 -21.84 -13.04 -4.69
C GLU A 196 -20.48 -12.48 -4.29
N VAL A 197 -20.52 -11.43 -3.47
CA VAL A 197 -19.35 -10.93 -2.73
C VAL A 197 -19.74 -10.82 -1.26
N VAL A 198 -18.90 -11.38 -0.39
CA VAL A 198 -19.03 -11.26 1.06
C VAL A 198 -18.06 -10.16 1.53
N VAL A 199 -18.62 -9.11 2.11
CA VAL A 199 -17.84 -8.11 2.84
C VAL A 199 -17.96 -8.42 4.32
N SER A 200 -16.85 -8.67 5.00
CA SER A 200 -16.81 -8.91 6.45
C SER A 200 -15.88 -7.92 7.14
N TRP A 201 -16.07 -7.70 8.44
CA TRP A 201 -15.26 -6.77 9.20
C TRP A 201 -15.06 -7.21 10.65
N THR A 202 -13.98 -6.73 11.25
CA THR A 202 -13.76 -6.85 12.69
C THR A 202 -14.58 -5.78 13.44
N THR A 203 -14.93 -6.07 14.69
CA THR A 203 -15.71 -5.15 15.54
C THR A 203 -14.91 -4.74 16.77
N ASN A 204 -15.21 -3.57 17.32
CA ASN A 204 -14.72 -3.11 18.60
C ASN A 204 -15.74 -2.17 19.24
N LYS A 205 -15.44 -1.63 20.43
CA LYS A 205 -16.36 -0.74 21.16
C LYS A 205 -16.69 0.59 20.46
N TYR A 206 -15.88 1.02 19.50
CA TYR A 206 -16.01 2.27 18.75
C TYR A 206 -16.80 2.09 17.45
N LEU A 207 -16.84 0.90 16.87
CA LEU A 207 -17.62 0.61 15.66
C LEU A 207 -19.12 0.55 15.98
N LYS A 208 -19.92 1.33 15.25
CA LYS A 208 -21.38 1.36 15.40
C LYS A 208 -22.13 1.24 14.09
N GLY A 209 -21.53 1.72 13.01
CA GLY A 209 -22.07 1.55 11.67
C GLY A 209 -20.98 1.15 10.69
N VAL A 210 -21.36 0.36 9.69
CA VAL A 210 -20.56 0.14 8.48
C VAL A 210 -21.32 0.67 7.29
N ILE A 211 -20.67 1.51 6.50
CA ILE A 211 -21.19 2.04 5.25
C ILE A 211 -20.41 1.37 4.13
N ILE A 212 -21.11 0.70 3.22
CA ILE A 212 -20.51 0.06 2.06
C ILE A 212 -21.06 0.75 0.81
N GLU A 213 -20.17 1.41 0.08
CA GLU A 213 -20.45 1.93 -1.26
C GLU A 213 -19.80 0.97 -2.26
N TRP A 214 -20.56 0.55 -3.27
CA TRP A 214 -20.02 -0.38 -4.27
C TRP A 214 -20.36 0.03 -5.69
N TYR A 215 -19.43 -0.29 -6.60
CA TYR A 215 -19.43 0.20 -7.97
C TYR A 215 -19.11 -0.94 -8.94
N HIS A 216 -19.77 -0.92 -10.10
CA HIS A 216 -19.41 -1.76 -11.24
C HIS A 216 -18.34 -1.11 -12.14
N ASP A 217 -18.34 0.22 -12.24
CA ASP A 217 -17.49 1.02 -13.13
C ASP A 217 -16.90 2.21 -12.40
N LYS A 218 -15.82 2.77 -12.94
CA LYS A 218 -14.93 3.68 -12.22
C LYS A 218 -15.62 4.88 -11.55
N TYR A 219 -16.79 5.37 -12.00
CA TYR A 219 -17.39 6.59 -11.43
C TYR A 219 -18.92 6.76 -11.59
N GLN A 220 -19.72 5.72 -11.88
CA GLN A 220 -21.18 5.92 -12.05
C GLN A 220 -22.04 4.86 -11.34
N ASN A 221 -23.06 5.36 -10.63
CA ASN A 221 -24.09 4.65 -9.88
C ASN A 221 -23.58 3.73 -8.76
N GLY A 222 -22.97 4.34 -7.74
CA GLY A 222 -22.66 3.65 -6.49
C GLY A 222 -23.94 3.34 -5.72
N GLN A 223 -24.20 2.07 -5.47
CA GLN A 223 -25.21 1.69 -4.47
C GLN A 223 -24.56 1.78 -3.09
N LYS A 224 -25.28 2.39 -2.15
CA LYS A 224 -24.83 2.60 -0.78
C LYS A 224 -25.73 1.83 0.17
N ILE A 225 -25.10 1.08 1.07
CA ILE A 225 -25.79 0.38 2.15
C ILE A 225 -25.16 0.82 3.46
N THR A 226 -26.00 0.97 4.49
CA THR A 226 -25.58 1.31 5.84
C THR A 226 -26.09 0.24 6.78
N ILE A 227 -25.19 -0.26 7.62
CA ILE A 227 -25.38 -1.44 8.45
C ILE A 227 -25.12 -1.02 9.88
N THR A 228 -26.16 -1.07 10.71
CA THR A 228 -26.13 -0.66 12.14
C THR A 228 -26.76 -1.72 13.05
N ASP A 229 -27.05 -2.90 12.51
CA ASP A 229 -27.74 -4.01 13.19
C ASP A 229 -26.79 -4.89 14.04
N GLY A 230 -25.51 -4.52 14.13
CA GLY A 230 -24.49 -5.27 14.86
C GLY A 230 -23.94 -6.49 14.12
N SER A 231 -24.33 -6.70 12.86
CA SER A 231 -23.71 -7.73 12.01
C SER A 231 -22.22 -7.46 11.78
N THR A 232 -21.48 -8.53 11.44
CA THR A 232 -20.04 -8.49 11.13
C THR A 232 -19.74 -8.81 9.67
N LYS A 233 -20.80 -8.98 8.87
CA LYS A 233 -20.69 -9.25 7.44
C LYS A 233 -21.96 -8.84 6.69
N TYR A 234 -21.78 -8.55 5.41
CA TYR A 234 -22.83 -8.31 4.44
C TYR A 234 -22.56 -9.10 3.16
N VAL A 235 -23.59 -9.68 2.56
CA VAL A 235 -23.47 -10.48 1.34
C VAL A 235 -24.22 -9.77 0.21
N PHE A 236 -23.47 -9.36 -0.80
CA PHE A 236 -24.00 -8.93 -2.08
C PHE A 236 -24.32 -10.15 -2.92
N LYS A 237 -25.59 -10.34 -3.29
CA LYS A 237 -26.06 -11.49 -4.08
C LYS A 237 -26.44 -11.07 -5.49
N ASP A 238 -26.75 -12.06 -6.32
CA ASP A 238 -27.22 -11.89 -7.71
C ASP A 238 -26.23 -11.08 -8.57
N LEU A 239 -24.96 -11.16 -8.22
CA LEU A 239 -23.87 -10.55 -8.96
C LEU A 239 -23.56 -11.38 -10.21
N LYS A 240 -22.96 -10.74 -11.21
CA LYS A 240 -22.48 -11.45 -12.40
C LYS A 240 -21.10 -12.02 -12.10
N ASN A 241 -20.92 -13.32 -12.31
CA ASN A 241 -19.59 -13.92 -12.30
C ASN A 241 -18.72 -13.25 -13.35
N LEU A 242 -17.41 -13.20 -13.06
CA LEU A 242 -16.39 -12.52 -13.86
C LEU A 242 -16.55 -11.02 -13.98
N LYS A 243 -17.62 -10.45 -13.43
CA LYS A 243 -17.78 -9.03 -13.39
C LYS A 243 -17.03 -8.50 -12.16
N PRO A 244 -16.13 -7.52 -12.31
CA PRO A 244 -15.55 -6.79 -11.18
C PRO A 244 -16.56 -6.00 -10.38
N TYR A 245 -16.24 -5.86 -9.10
CA TYR A 245 -16.89 -4.97 -8.17
C TYR A 245 -15.85 -4.27 -7.32
N ARG A 246 -16.03 -2.96 -7.14
CA ARG A 246 -15.19 -2.14 -6.27
C ARG A 246 -15.99 -1.71 -5.06
N PHE A 247 -15.38 -1.83 -3.89
CA PHE A 247 -15.99 -1.50 -2.61
C PHE A 247 -15.20 -0.39 -1.92
N ARG A 248 -15.92 0.60 -1.41
CA ARG A 248 -15.45 1.51 -0.38
C ARG A 248 -16.19 1.17 0.90
N ILE A 249 -15.44 0.90 1.96
CA ILE A 249 -15.97 0.46 3.25
C ILE A 249 -15.57 1.50 4.28
N SER A 250 -16.56 2.16 4.88
CA SER A 250 -16.37 3.19 5.89
C SER A 250 -16.93 2.71 7.22
N PHE A 251 -16.13 2.83 8.27
CA PHE A 251 -16.52 2.54 9.64
C PHE A 251 -16.92 3.84 10.34
N ALA A 252 -18.09 3.82 10.97
CA ALA A 252 -18.67 4.97 11.64
C ALA A 252 -18.90 4.71 13.14
N ASP A 253 -18.74 5.77 13.94
CA ASP A 253 -18.93 5.74 15.39
C ASP A 253 -20.36 6.09 15.84
N ASN A 254 -20.56 6.32 17.15
CA ASN A 254 -21.86 6.68 17.74
C ASN A 254 -22.44 8.00 17.22
N SER A 255 -21.60 8.91 16.73
CA SER A 255 -22.03 10.19 16.18
C SER A 255 -22.37 10.11 14.69
N GLY A 256 -22.04 8.98 14.05
CA GLY A 256 -22.10 8.81 12.60
C GLY A 256 -20.86 9.36 11.88
N GLU A 257 -19.84 9.81 12.62
CA GLU A 257 -18.56 10.24 12.05
C GLU A 257 -17.79 9.03 11.52
N ILE A 258 -17.19 9.18 10.34
CA ILE A 258 -16.33 8.15 9.75
C ILE A 258 -15.00 8.15 10.49
N ILE A 259 -14.72 7.05 11.18
CA ILE A 259 -13.50 6.85 11.97
C ILE A 259 -12.42 6.06 11.23
N LYS A 260 -12.78 5.32 10.18
CA LYS A 260 -11.83 4.61 9.31
C LYS A 260 -12.44 4.31 7.94
N ASP A 261 -11.62 4.36 6.90
CA ASP A 261 -12.01 4.05 5.54
C ASP A 261 -11.09 3.03 4.87
N PHE A 262 -11.67 2.17 4.03
CA PHE A 262 -10.99 1.29 3.08
C PHE A 262 -11.44 1.69 1.68
N TYR A 263 -10.52 2.23 0.90
CA TYR A 263 -10.81 2.68 -0.46
C TYR A 263 -10.46 1.61 -1.49
N TRP A 264 -11.41 1.37 -2.38
CA TRP A 264 -11.24 0.59 -3.61
C TRP A 264 -10.73 -0.83 -3.40
N VAL A 265 -11.35 -1.56 -2.46
CA VAL A 265 -11.16 -3.01 -2.34
C VAL A 265 -11.91 -3.69 -3.48
N ASN A 266 -11.23 -4.53 -4.25
CA ASN A 266 -11.80 -5.14 -5.46
C ASN A 266 -12.17 -6.60 -5.19
N ALA A 267 -13.27 -7.05 -5.77
CA ALA A 267 -13.63 -8.47 -5.80
C ALA A 267 -14.38 -8.83 -7.09
N THR A 268 -14.15 -10.05 -7.58
CA THR A 268 -14.73 -10.55 -8.83
C THR A 268 -15.36 -11.92 -8.56
N PRO A 269 -16.70 -12.02 -8.43
CA PRO A 269 -17.44 -13.27 -8.23
C PRO A 269 -17.10 -14.35 -9.25
N ARG A 270 -17.11 -15.61 -8.81
CA ARG A 270 -16.76 -16.81 -9.59
C ARG A 270 -17.58 -18.00 -9.13
N SER A 271 -18.05 -18.80 -10.07
CA SER A 271 -18.81 -20.03 -9.85
C SER A 271 -18.11 -21.07 -9.00
N GLY A 272 -16.77 -21.01 -8.91
CA GLY A 272 -15.96 -22.01 -8.22
C GLY A 272 -15.70 -23.26 -9.07
N ASP A 273 -16.39 -23.38 -10.20
CA ASP A 273 -16.09 -24.34 -11.27
C ASP A 273 -15.24 -23.60 -12.31
N LYS A 274 -13.91 -23.82 -12.23
CA LYS A 274 -12.93 -23.16 -13.11
C LYS A 274 -13.25 -23.34 -14.59
N ASN A 275 -14.00 -24.40 -14.98
CA ASN A 275 -14.39 -24.67 -16.35
C ASN A 275 -15.64 -23.88 -16.81
N LYS A 276 -16.56 -23.56 -15.89
CA LYS A 276 -17.81 -22.82 -16.20
C LYS A 276 -17.65 -21.32 -16.12
N ASP A 277 -16.70 -20.87 -15.33
CA ASP A 277 -16.41 -19.45 -15.21
C ASP A 277 -15.74 -18.87 -16.45
N TYR A 278 -15.31 -19.65 -17.44
CA TYR A 278 -14.38 -19.09 -18.44
C TYR A 278 -14.70 -19.20 -19.91
N ILE A 279 -15.58 -20.06 -20.44
CA ILE A 279 -15.85 -20.00 -21.89
C ILE A 279 -17.30 -20.28 -22.28
N LYS A 280 -17.84 -19.37 -23.09
CA LYS A 280 -18.95 -19.59 -24.00
C LYS A 280 -18.43 -20.43 -25.18
N GLY A 281 -18.24 -21.74 -24.98
CA GLY A 281 -17.67 -22.65 -25.99
C GLY A 281 -16.80 -23.77 -25.39
N PRO A 282 -17.22 -25.04 -25.43
CA PRO A 282 -16.54 -26.16 -24.76
C PRO A 282 -15.28 -26.71 -25.49
N SER A 283 -14.75 -26.05 -26.53
CA SER A 283 -13.73 -26.63 -27.44
C SER A 283 -12.42 -25.84 -27.59
N ASP A 284 -12.18 -24.77 -26.82
CA ASP A 284 -10.99 -23.92 -27.02
C ASP A 284 -9.75 -24.50 -26.30
N PHE A 285 -8.60 -24.57 -26.99
CA PHE A 285 -7.29 -25.05 -26.50
C PHE A 285 -6.85 -24.42 -25.18
N VAL A 286 -7.34 -23.21 -24.93
CA VAL A 286 -7.17 -22.49 -23.66
C VAL A 286 -7.70 -23.28 -22.46
N ASN A 287 -8.81 -24.02 -22.61
CA ASN A 287 -9.32 -24.89 -21.54
C ASN A 287 -8.41 -26.10 -21.32
N GLU A 288 -7.85 -26.68 -22.39
CA GLU A 288 -6.97 -27.85 -22.30
C GLU A 288 -5.62 -27.50 -21.66
N LYS A 289 -5.12 -26.28 -21.88
CA LYS A 289 -3.84 -25.80 -21.35
C LYS A 289 -3.98 -24.84 -20.17
N TYR A 290 -5.19 -24.65 -19.64
CA TYR A 290 -5.52 -23.67 -18.60
C TYR A 290 -4.57 -23.71 -17.40
N GLU A 291 -4.24 -24.90 -16.87
CA GLU A 291 -3.32 -25.01 -15.73
C GLU A 291 -1.88 -24.55 -16.03
N LEU A 292 -1.42 -24.67 -17.28
CA LEU A 292 -0.12 -24.14 -17.71
C LEU A 292 -0.15 -22.61 -17.81
N LEU A 293 -1.28 -22.05 -18.24
CA LEU A 293 -1.49 -20.60 -18.45
C LEU A 293 -1.60 -19.79 -17.15
N LEU A 294 -1.89 -20.44 -16.01
CA LEU A 294 -2.03 -19.78 -14.70
C LEU A 294 -0.75 -19.72 -13.87
N THR A 295 0.33 -20.38 -14.28
CA THR A 295 1.55 -20.40 -13.47
C THR A 295 2.17 -19.00 -13.35
N GLU A 296 2.51 -18.58 -12.12
CA GLU A 296 3.02 -17.23 -11.80
C GLU A 296 4.24 -16.79 -12.64
N ASN A 297 4.98 -17.75 -13.21
CA ASN A 297 6.18 -17.53 -14.00
C ASN A 297 5.92 -16.95 -15.40
N TYR A 298 4.72 -17.12 -15.96
CA TYR A 298 4.35 -16.60 -17.29
C TYR A 298 3.55 -15.29 -17.22
N ASN A 299 3.53 -14.64 -16.06
CA ASN A 299 2.86 -13.36 -15.89
C ASN A 299 3.30 -12.36 -16.97
N ILE A 300 2.36 -12.07 -17.86
CA ILE A 300 2.46 -10.96 -18.78
C ILE A 300 2.21 -9.70 -17.95
N SER A 301 3.29 -9.10 -17.44
CA SER A 301 3.26 -7.94 -16.54
C SER A 301 2.44 -6.82 -17.14
N CYS A 302 1.31 -6.52 -16.50
CA CYS A 302 0.38 -5.44 -16.81
C CYS A 302 0.84 -4.04 -16.39
N TYR A 303 1.89 -3.99 -15.56
CA TYR A 303 2.38 -2.75 -14.96
C TYR A 303 3.28 -1.93 -15.91
N ASP A 304 3.79 -2.54 -16.98
CA ASP A 304 4.65 -1.87 -17.97
C ASP A 304 3.86 -1.18 -19.10
N TRP A 305 2.52 -1.17 -19.04
CA TRP A 305 1.64 -0.83 -20.16
C TRP A 305 1.20 0.63 -20.24
N GLY A 306 1.55 1.43 -19.23
CA GLY A 306 1.26 2.88 -19.18
C GLY A 306 2.36 3.76 -19.79
N ARG A 307 3.15 3.23 -20.73
CA ARG A 307 4.17 3.97 -21.47
C ARG A 307 4.07 3.65 -22.95
N ASP A 308 4.50 4.56 -23.82
CA ASP A 308 4.44 4.41 -25.28
C ASP A 308 5.10 3.11 -25.80
N VAL A 309 4.32 2.03 -25.87
CA VAL A 309 4.78 0.71 -26.32
C VAL A 309 4.77 0.64 -27.84
N ASN A 310 5.92 0.35 -28.44
CA ASN A 310 6.04 0.35 -29.91
C ASN A 310 6.66 -0.93 -30.52
N LYS A 311 7.22 -1.85 -29.73
CA LYS A 311 7.51 -3.23 -30.15
C LYS A 311 7.13 -4.21 -29.04
N ILE A 312 6.62 -5.36 -29.43
CA ILE A 312 6.28 -6.47 -28.54
C ILE A 312 7.29 -7.58 -28.79
N SER A 313 7.99 -8.02 -27.75
CA SER A 313 8.98 -9.10 -27.82
C SER A 313 8.87 -10.02 -26.61
N PHE A 314 9.68 -11.06 -26.56
CA PHE A 314 9.76 -11.97 -25.42
C PHE A 314 11.22 -12.06 -24.94
N SER A 315 11.43 -12.09 -23.61
CA SER A 315 12.73 -12.39 -22.99
C SER A 315 13.11 -13.86 -23.20
N GLU A 316 14.37 -14.21 -22.94
CA GLU A 316 14.85 -15.59 -23.05
C GLU A 316 14.12 -16.57 -22.12
N ASP A 317 13.59 -16.10 -20.98
CA ASP A 317 12.74 -16.88 -20.07
C ASP A 317 11.26 -16.89 -20.49
N GLY A 318 10.93 -16.37 -21.67
CA GLY A 318 9.60 -16.44 -22.27
C GLY A 318 8.59 -15.41 -21.75
N LYS A 319 9.04 -14.37 -21.01
CA LYS A 319 8.17 -13.28 -20.55
C LYS A 319 7.97 -12.25 -21.64
N MET A 320 6.74 -11.76 -21.78
CA MET A 320 6.45 -10.71 -22.75
C MET A 320 7.08 -9.38 -22.30
N ILE A 321 7.88 -8.79 -23.18
CA ILE A 321 8.51 -7.48 -23.01
C ILE A 321 7.83 -6.49 -23.93
N LEU A 322 7.38 -5.38 -23.36
CA LEU A 322 6.94 -4.21 -24.11
C LEU A 322 8.09 -3.23 -24.25
N VAL A 323 8.57 -3.05 -25.48
CA VAL A 323 9.75 -2.24 -25.80
C VAL A 323 9.30 -0.85 -26.23
N PRO A 324 9.69 0.22 -25.50
CA PRO A 324 9.48 1.59 -25.94
C PRO A 324 10.34 1.88 -27.17
N ASN A 325 9.73 2.45 -28.21
CA ASN A 325 10.46 2.98 -29.37
C ASN A 325 9.73 4.24 -29.86
N LYS A 326 10.34 5.12 -30.65
CA LYS A 326 9.67 6.27 -31.25
C LYS A 326 9.26 5.95 -32.69
N PHE A 327 8.09 5.36 -32.98
CA PHE A 327 7.61 5.34 -34.39
C PHE A 327 6.09 5.20 -34.58
N LEU A 328 5.56 6.10 -35.42
CA LEU A 328 4.16 6.40 -35.80
C LEU A 328 3.59 5.50 -36.94
N LYS A 329 4.29 4.45 -37.37
CA LYS A 329 3.92 3.72 -38.60
C LYS A 329 2.69 2.82 -38.42
N GLY A 330 2.48 2.31 -37.20
CA GLY A 330 1.27 1.56 -36.86
C GLY A 330 0.03 2.44 -36.86
N GLU A 331 0.15 3.72 -36.51
CA GLU A 331 -0.99 4.62 -36.41
C GLU A 331 -1.59 4.97 -37.78
N ASN A 332 -0.74 5.19 -38.77
CA ASN A 332 -1.18 5.44 -40.14
C ASN A 332 -1.82 4.20 -40.80
N THR A 333 -1.34 2.99 -40.47
CA THR A 333 -1.81 1.73 -41.09
C THR A 333 -3.25 1.39 -40.69
N PHE A 334 -3.64 1.74 -39.46
CA PHE A 334 -4.98 1.50 -38.92
C PHE A 334 -5.83 2.77 -38.86
N LYS A 335 -5.34 3.90 -39.41
CA LYS A 335 -6.03 5.19 -39.53
C LYS A 335 -6.54 5.71 -38.18
N TYR A 336 -5.66 5.80 -37.18
CA TYR A 336 -6.02 6.44 -35.91
C TYR A 336 -6.18 7.96 -36.09
N THR A 337 -7.12 8.53 -35.36
CA THR A 337 -7.35 9.97 -35.26
C THR A 337 -6.38 10.61 -34.27
N THR A 338 -6.14 11.91 -34.40
CA THR A 338 -5.29 12.68 -33.48
C THR A 338 -5.76 12.58 -32.03
N GLU A 339 -7.07 12.48 -31.81
CA GLU A 339 -7.67 12.29 -30.48
C GLU A 339 -7.35 10.91 -29.90
N GLU A 340 -7.44 9.84 -30.71
CA GLU A 340 -7.07 8.47 -30.30
C GLU A 340 -5.58 8.33 -29.92
N ILE A 341 -4.70 9.10 -30.56
CA ILE A 341 -3.23 9.05 -30.34
C ILE A 341 -2.78 9.89 -29.12
N GLY A 342 -3.60 10.83 -28.67
CA GLY A 342 -3.27 11.75 -27.56
C GLY A 342 -3.42 11.17 -26.14
N TYR A 343 -3.82 9.90 -25.98
CA TYR A 343 -4.08 9.27 -24.69
C TYR A 343 -2.82 8.62 -24.09
N GLU A 344 -2.67 8.68 -22.75
CA GLU A 344 -1.57 8.07 -21.97
C GLU A 344 -1.48 6.51 -22.06
N ASP A 345 -2.34 5.85 -22.84
CA ASP A 345 -2.48 4.38 -22.93
C ASP A 345 -2.55 3.89 -24.41
N ILE A 346 -1.67 4.37 -25.30
CA ILE A 346 -1.70 4.08 -26.76
C ILE A 346 -1.80 2.59 -27.10
N PHE A 347 -1.15 1.71 -26.33
CA PHE A 347 -1.21 0.26 -26.54
C PHE A 347 -2.63 -0.29 -26.42
N TRP A 348 -3.42 0.24 -25.50
CA TRP A 348 -4.81 -0.19 -25.30
C TRP A 348 -5.74 0.34 -26.37
N THR A 349 -5.59 1.60 -26.74
CA THR A 349 -6.30 2.17 -27.88
C THR A 349 -6.09 1.31 -29.13
N ARG A 350 -4.89 0.74 -29.29
CA ARG A 350 -4.57 -0.16 -30.41
C ARG A 350 -5.34 -1.47 -30.36
N ILE A 351 -5.42 -2.10 -29.19
CA ILE A 351 -6.18 -3.34 -28.98
C ILE A 351 -7.68 -3.10 -29.20
N GLU A 352 -8.24 -2.03 -28.62
CA GLU A 352 -9.66 -1.68 -28.78
C GLU A 352 -10.03 -1.33 -30.22
N LYS A 353 -9.08 -0.81 -31.01
CA LYS A 353 -9.32 -0.53 -32.42
C LYS A 353 -9.63 -1.81 -33.17
N VAL A 354 -8.85 -2.87 -32.96
CA VAL A 354 -8.90 -4.07 -33.78
C VAL A 354 -9.73 -5.22 -33.19
N LEU A 355 -9.97 -5.24 -31.88
CA LEU A 355 -10.73 -6.29 -31.20
C LEU A 355 -12.10 -5.81 -30.69
N LYS A 356 -13.09 -6.71 -30.70
CA LYS A 356 -14.36 -6.62 -29.99
C LYS A 356 -14.09 -6.92 -28.50
N THR A 357 -13.80 -5.88 -27.74
CA THR A 357 -13.69 -5.98 -26.27
C THR A 357 -15.07 -5.78 -25.65
N GLU A 358 -15.50 -6.70 -24.79
CA GLU A 358 -16.73 -6.55 -24.01
C GLU A 358 -16.46 -5.62 -22.82
N ASP A 359 -17.25 -4.55 -22.69
CA ASP A 359 -17.12 -3.45 -21.72
C ASP A 359 -15.76 -2.68 -21.74
N LYS A 360 -15.82 -1.34 -21.87
CA LYS A 360 -14.67 -0.43 -21.96
C LYS A 360 -13.92 -0.27 -20.63
N GLN A 361 -13.34 -1.35 -20.11
CA GLN A 361 -12.66 -1.33 -18.82
C GLN A 361 -11.16 -1.60 -18.95
N LYS A 362 -10.41 -0.53 -18.72
CA LYS A 362 -8.95 -0.33 -18.81
C LYS A 362 -8.08 -1.52 -18.33
N SER A 363 -6.86 -1.57 -18.85
CA SER A 363 -5.60 -2.19 -18.36
C SER A 363 -5.53 -2.73 -16.93
N PHE A 364 -6.16 -2.03 -16.01
CA PHE A 364 -6.40 -2.40 -14.62
C PHE A 364 -7.04 -3.78 -14.44
N PHE A 365 -7.71 -4.34 -15.44
CA PHE A 365 -8.41 -5.62 -15.33
C PHE A 365 -7.51 -6.85 -15.34
N ALA A 366 -6.51 -6.89 -16.23
CA ALA A 366 -5.53 -7.98 -16.22
C ALA A 366 -4.75 -7.99 -14.90
N SER A 367 -4.50 -6.80 -14.30
CA SER A 367 -3.81 -6.67 -13.02
C SER A 367 -4.67 -7.01 -11.79
N THR A 368 -5.99 -6.77 -11.85
CA THR A 368 -6.89 -6.94 -10.69
C THR A 368 -7.76 -8.20 -10.73
N ALA A 369 -7.91 -8.86 -11.88
CA ALA A 369 -8.72 -10.07 -12.02
C ALA A 369 -8.01 -11.36 -11.57
N GLY A 370 -6.84 -11.27 -10.94
CA GLY A 370 -6.02 -12.45 -10.58
C GLY A 370 -5.62 -13.27 -11.81
N GLU A 371 -5.13 -14.49 -11.59
CA GLU A 371 -4.57 -15.40 -12.62
C GLU A 371 -5.43 -15.55 -13.91
N ASN A 372 -6.74 -15.29 -13.83
CA ASN A 372 -7.65 -15.40 -14.98
C ASN A 372 -7.84 -14.11 -15.81
N GLY A 373 -7.41 -12.96 -15.29
CA GLY A 373 -7.14 -11.79 -16.12
C GLY A 373 -6.11 -12.11 -17.19
N ASN A 374 -5.20 -13.05 -16.93
CA ASN A 374 -4.20 -13.49 -17.88
C ASN A 374 -4.79 -14.30 -19.04
N VAL A 375 -5.81 -15.16 -18.84
CA VAL A 375 -6.26 -16.08 -19.89
C VAL A 375 -7.06 -15.38 -21.01
N LEU A 376 -8.09 -14.60 -20.67
CA LEU A 376 -8.80 -13.78 -21.66
C LEU A 376 -7.85 -12.76 -22.31
N TRP A 377 -6.92 -12.24 -21.51
CA TRP A 377 -5.88 -11.36 -22.02
C TRP A 377 -4.94 -12.05 -23.01
N LEU A 378 -4.55 -13.29 -22.75
CA LEU A 378 -3.73 -14.09 -23.67
C LEU A 378 -4.45 -14.33 -24.99
N LEU A 379 -5.77 -14.54 -24.96
CA LEU A 379 -6.60 -14.62 -26.16
C LEU A 379 -6.62 -13.29 -26.93
N TYR A 380 -6.81 -12.16 -26.23
CA TYR A 380 -6.72 -10.83 -26.84
C TYR A 380 -5.32 -10.57 -27.41
N CYS A 381 -4.25 -10.91 -26.69
CA CYS A 381 -2.88 -10.79 -27.18
C CYS A 381 -2.64 -11.65 -28.42
N ALA A 382 -3.10 -12.91 -28.44
CA ALA A 382 -2.92 -13.79 -29.57
C ALA A 382 -3.62 -13.25 -30.84
N ASP A 383 -4.89 -12.85 -30.72
CA ASP A 383 -5.66 -12.22 -31.80
C ASP A 383 -5.02 -10.91 -32.28
N PHE A 384 -4.67 -10.04 -31.33
CA PHE A 384 -4.05 -8.75 -31.61
C PHE A 384 -2.69 -8.91 -32.31
N PHE A 385 -1.85 -9.82 -31.82
CA PHE A 385 -0.53 -10.09 -32.40
C PHE A 385 -0.64 -10.74 -33.77
N ASN A 386 -1.63 -11.59 -34.03
CA ASN A 386 -1.88 -12.12 -35.37
C ASN A 386 -2.15 -10.99 -36.38
N ILE A 387 -2.99 -10.02 -36.01
CA ILE A 387 -3.27 -8.84 -36.86
C ILE A 387 -2.05 -7.94 -37.00
N TYR A 388 -1.35 -7.68 -35.90
CA TYR A 388 -0.18 -6.80 -35.90
C TYR A 388 1.01 -7.42 -36.63
N GLN A 389 1.25 -8.72 -36.51
CA GLN A 389 2.28 -9.43 -37.26
C GLN A 389 1.95 -9.44 -38.77
N LYS A 390 0.69 -9.66 -39.14
CA LYS A 390 0.24 -9.64 -40.54
C LYS A 390 0.42 -8.27 -41.20
N LYS A 391 0.12 -7.18 -40.49
CA LYS A 391 0.15 -5.81 -41.04
C LYS A 391 1.46 -5.05 -40.77
N LEU A 392 2.17 -5.39 -39.69
CA LEU A 392 3.35 -4.70 -39.16
C LEU A 392 4.37 -5.71 -38.61
N PRO A 393 4.95 -6.58 -39.45
CA PRO A 393 5.75 -7.73 -39.00
C PRO A 393 6.96 -7.36 -38.12
N ASN A 394 7.51 -6.15 -38.28
CA ASN A 394 8.66 -5.69 -37.49
C ASN A 394 8.29 -5.24 -36.06
N MET A 395 7.00 -5.19 -35.71
CA MET A 395 6.52 -4.73 -34.40
C MET A 395 6.21 -5.87 -33.43
N VAL A 396 6.20 -7.13 -33.90
CA VAL A 396 5.97 -8.32 -33.08
C VAL A 396 7.11 -9.31 -33.31
N ASP A 397 7.87 -9.60 -32.26
CA ASP A 397 9.01 -10.51 -32.29
C ASP A 397 8.72 -11.73 -31.41
N LEU A 398 8.40 -12.84 -32.06
CA LEU A 398 8.01 -14.09 -31.40
C LEU A 398 9.18 -15.07 -31.24
N SER A 399 10.42 -14.67 -31.54
CA SER A 399 11.59 -15.57 -31.50
C SER A 399 11.68 -16.34 -30.19
N ASN A 400 11.61 -15.61 -29.07
CA ASN A 400 11.63 -16.16 -27.72
C ASN A 400 10.24 -16.42 -27.12
N ALA A 401 9.15 -16.31 -27.91
CA ALA A 401 7.82 -16.60 -27.39
C ALA A 401 7.71 -18.11 -27.06
N PRO A 402 7.09 -18.48 -25.93
CA PRO A 402 6.87 -19.88 -25.59
C PRO A 402 6.09 -20.64 -26.67
N ASP A 403 6.41 -21.92 -26.87
CA ASP A 403 5.79 -22.75 -27.93
C ASP A 403 4.27 -22.89 -27.76
N TRP A 404 3.79 -22.93 -26.50
CA TRP A 404 2.36 -22.96 -26.22
C TRP A 404 1.65 -21.68 -26.70
N PHE A 405 2.31 -20.52 -26.62
CA PHE A 405 1.73 -19.25 -27.04
C PHE A 405 1.74 -19.11 -28.56
N LYS A 406 2.81 -19.57 -29.23
CA LYS A 406 2.85 -19.68 -30.70
C LYS A 406 1.74 -20.61 -31.20
N SER A 407 1.50 -21.72 -30.52
CA SER A 407 0.42 -22.67 -30.83
C SER A 407 -0.96 -22.03 -30.66
N LEU A 408 -1.15 -21.26 -29.58
CA LEU A 408 -2.37 -20.48 -29.37
C LEU A 408 -2.60 -19.48 -30.50
N MET A 409 -1.57 -18.71 -30.89
CA MET A 409 -1.67 -17.75 -31.99
C MET A 409 -2.10 -18.43 -33.30
N GLU A 410 -1.50 -19.56 -33.68
CA GLU A 410 -1.85 -20.23 -34.94
C GLU A 410 -3.30 -20.74 -34.94
N GLN A 411 -3.80 -21.26 -33.82
CA GLN A 411 -5.20 -21.69 -33.71
C GLN A 411 -6.18 -20.52 -33.79
N ARG A 412 -5.80 -19.37 -33.21
CA ARG A 412 -6.64 -18.16 -33.17
C ARG A 412 -6.72 -17.43 -34.50
N LYS A 413 -5.75 -17.65 -35.39
CA LYS A 413 -5.57 -16.93 -36.67
C LYS A 413 -6.81 -16.92 -37.56
N ASP A 414 -7.51 -18.04 -37.63
CA ASP A 414 -8.74 -18.23 -38.43
C ASP A 414 -9.93 -18.70 -37.57
N SER A 415 -9.85 -18.50 -36.25
CA SER A 415 -10.89 -18.98 -35.34
C SER A 415 -12.21 -18.23 -35.56
N PRO A 416 -13.36 -18.94 -35.69
CA PRO A 416 -14.68 -18.31 -35.75
C PRO A 416 -15.01 -17.54 -34.45
N ASP A 417 -14.39 -17.95 -33.34
CA ASP A 417 -14.52 -17.33 -32.01
C ASP A 417 -13.43 -16.27 -31.76
N SER A 418 -12.80 -15.76 -32.83
CA SER A 418 -11.86 -14.64 -32.75
C SER A 418 -12.55 -13.36 -32.29
N TYR A 419 -11.89 -12.62 -31.39
CA TYR A 419 -12.33 -11.29 -30.95
C TYR A 419 -12.00 -10.21 -31.99
N ILE A 420 -11.29 -10.52 -33.07
CA ILE A 420 -10.98 -9.55 -34.12
C ILE A 420 -12.29 -9.00 -34.71
N LYS A 421 -12.41 -7.67 -34.84
CA LYS A 421 -13.56 -7.07 -35.53
C LYS A 421 -13.56 -7.48 -37.00
N ASP A 422 -14.73 -7.66 -37.57
CA ASP A 422 -14.84 -8.27 -38.90
C ASP A 422 -14.16 -7.45 -40.01
N GLU A 423 -13.98 -6.14 -39.81
CA GLU A 423 -13.22 -5.25 -40.71
C GLU A 423 -11.69 -5.47 -40.71
N TYR A 424 -11.16 -6.24 -39.75
CA TYR A 424 -9.74 -6.53 -39.59
C TYR A 424 -9.35 -8.01 -39.78
N LYS A 425 -10.32 -8.93 -39.87
CA LYS A 425 -10.10 -10.32 -40.29
C LYS A 425 -9.60 -10.33 -41.74
#